data_AF-A0A1B6FK20-F1
#
_entry.id   AF-A0A1B6FK20-F1
#
_cell.length_a   1.000
_cell.length_b   1.000
_cell.length_c   1.000
_cell.angle_alpha   90.00
_cell.angle_beta   90.00
_cell.angle_gamma   90.00
#
_symmetry.space_group_name_H-M   'P 1'
#
loop_
_entity.id
_entity.type
_entity.pdbx_description
1 polymer ?
#
loop_
_entity_poly.entity_id
_entity_poly.type
_entity_poly.pdbx_seq_one_letter_code
_entity_poly.pdbx_strand_id
1 'polypeptide(L)'
;TKAYRKNAGKELCIDPVFEFERKQHVPIKYNRNTWNKTIEAIKKIEIIKQKRQNLHIMRRLRVGSEVEQSKDIKEVNRDMTLIRSVVANTSKHVEEDDEMEVEE
;
A
#
# COMPACT_ATOMS: atom_id res chain seq x y z
N THR A 1 -2.24 18.86 3.10
CA THR A 1 -1.08 19.42 2.37
C THR A 1 0.14 18.51 2.51
N LYS A 2 1.19 18.67 1.67
CA LYS A 2 2.45 17.93 1.79
C LYS A 2 3.16 18.16 3.12
N ALA A 3 3.11 19.40 3.65
CA ALA A 3 3.64 19.75 4.96
C ALA A 3 3.04 18.88 6.08
N TYR A 4 1.71 18.78 6.13
CA TYR A 4 1.03 17.91 7.10
C TYR A 4 1.42 16.43 6.92
N ARG A 5 1.51 15.93 5.69
CA ARG A 5 1.87 14.52 5.44
C ARG A 5 3.27 14.18 5.92
N LYS A 6 4.24 15.09 5.75
CA LYS A 6 5.61 14.92 6.27
C LYS A 6 5.62 14.96 7.81
N ASN A 7 4.95 15.94 8.41
CA ASN A 7 4.90 16.08 9.87
C ASN A 7 4.19 14.89 10.55
N ALA A 8 3.11 14.39 9.95
CA ALA A 8 2.35 13.24 10.45
C ALA A 8 2.96 11.88 10.05
N GLY A 9 4.17 11.84 9.49
CA GLY A 9 4.86 10.59 9.11
C GLY A 9 4.23 9.81 7.95
N LYS A 10 3.29 10.41 7.20
CA LYS A 10 2.60 9.78 6.06
C LYS A 10 3.47 9.72 4.80
N GLU A 11 4.60 10.43 4.78
CA GLU A 11 5.58 10.39 3.71
C GLU A 11 6.99 10.30 4.28
N LEU A 12 7.91 9.78 3.47
CA LEU A 12 9.32 9.74 3.83
C LEU A 12 9.85 11.19 3.92
N CYS A 13 10.33 11.60 5.10
CA CYS A 13 10.79 12.96 5.35
C CYS A 13 12.32 13.07 5.48
N ILE A 14 12.96 12.09 6.12
CA ILE A 14 14.40 12.08 6.40
C ILE A 14 15.05 11.02 5.53
N ASP A 15 15.53 11.41 4.34
CA ASP A 15 16.26 10.53 3.43
C ASP A 15 17.41 11.29 2.75
N PRO A 16 18.60 10.67 2.60
CA PRO A 16 19.75 11.29 1.94
C PRO A 16 19.48 11.74 0.50
N VAL A 17 18.50 11.15 -0.19
CA VAL A 17 18.13 11.53 -1.56
C VAL A 17 17.61 12.97 -1.63
N PHE A 18 16.95 13.47 -0.59
CA PHE A 18 16.45 14.86 -0.59
C PHE A 18 17.58 15.90 -0.51
N GLU A 19 18.76 15.50 -0.06
CA GLU A 19 19.91 16.39 0.07
C GLU A 19 20.48 16.83 -1.30
N PHE A 20 20.17 16.10 -2.36
CA PHE A 20 20.54 16.45 -3.74
C PHE A 20 19.67 17.56 -4.34
N GLU A 21 18.48 17.83 -3.76
CA GLU A 21 17.57 18.88 -4.22
C GLU A 21 17.91 20.26 -3.64
N ARG A 22 19.00 20.37 -2.87
CA ARG A 22 19.39 21.63 -2.21
C ARG A 22 19.70 22.73 -3.22
N LYS A 23 19.33 23.96 -2.87
CA LYS A 23 19.67 25.14 -3.67
C LYS A 23 21.17 25.45 -3.54
N GLN A 24 21.83 25.62 -4.68
CA GLN A 24 23.21 26.10 -4.74
C GLN A 24 23.21 27.63 -4.86
N HIS A 25 23.95 28.31 -3.98
CA HIS A 25 24.06 29.77 -3.97
C HIS A 25 25.28 30.29 -4.77
N VAL A 26 26.08 29.38 -5.32
CA VAL A 26 27.29 29.71 -6.11
C VAL A 26 27.10 29.17 -7.53
N PRO A 27 27.30 30.00 -8.57
CA PRO A 27 27.23 29.55 -9.94
C PRO A 27 28.43 28.64 -10.27
N ILE A 28 28.18 27.59 -11.04
CA ILE A 28 29.20 26.65 -11.49
C ILE A 28 29.47 26.92 -12.97
N LYS A 29 30.74 27.06 -13.37
CA LYS A 29 31.11 27.19 -14.78
C LYS A 29 30.71 25.92 -15.54
N TYR A 30 30.13 26.10 -16.73
CA TYR A 30 29.73 24.97 -17.55
C TYR A 30 30.90 24.03 -17.87
N ASN A 31 30.69 22.73 -17.66
CA ASN A 31 31.57 21.66 -18.10
C ASN A 31 30.69 20.51 -18.62
N ARG A 32 30.87 20.14 -19.90
CA ARG A 32 30.06 19.12 -20.57
C ARG A 32 30.11 17.75 -19.86
N ASN A 33 31.28 17.37 -19.36
CA ASN A 33 31.46 16.07 -18.69
C ASN A 33 30.71 16.03 -17.37
N THR A 34 30.76 17.12 -16.60
CA THR A 34 29.99 17.25 -15.35
C THR A 34 28.50 17.23 -15.64
N TRP A 35 28.04 18.00 -16.63
CA TRP A 35 26.63 18.09 -17.01
C TRP A 35 26.05 16.73 -17.40
N ASN A 36 26.73 15.98 -18.26
CA ASN A 36 26.30 14.65 -18.68
C ASN A 36 26.20 13.67 -17.51
N LYS A 37 27.23 13.64 -16.65
CA LYS A 37 27.23 12.80 -15.42
C LYS A 37 26.11 13.18 -14.47
N THR A 38 25.82 14.47 -14.31
CA THR A 38 24.73 14.95 -13.46
C THR A 38 23.36 14.52 -13.99
N ILE A 39 23.11 14.60 -15.30
CA ILE A 39 21.84 14.15 -15.89
C ILE A 39 21.62 12.65 -15.62
N GLU A 40 22.66 11.83 -15.80
CA GLU A 40 22.57 10.40 -15.53
C GLU A 40 22.34 10.12 -14.04
N ALA A 41 23.05 10.82 -13.15
CA ALA A 41 22.88 10.71 -11.71
C ALA A 41 21.46 11.08 -11.27
N ILE A 42 20.87 12.16 -11.81
CA ILE A 42 19.50 12.60 -11.50
C ILE A 42 18.49 11.48 -11.79
N LYS A 43 18.60 10.83 -12.96
CA LYS A 43 17.71 9.71 -13.32
C LYS A 43 17.79 8.57 -12.30
N LYS A 44 19.01 8.21 -11.89
CA LYS A 44 19.25 7.14 -10.90
C LYS A 44 18.71 7.52 -9.52
N ILE A 45 18.90 8.77 -9.10
CA ILE A 45 18.43 9.29 -7.82
C ILE A 45 16.89 9.23 -7.76
N GLU A 46 16.21 9.62 -8.84
CA GLU A 46 14.74 9.59 -8.89
C GLU A 46 14.18 8.16 -8.76
N ILE A 47 14.80 7.17 -9.43
CA ILE A 47 14.41 5.76 -9.29
C ILE A 47 14.56 5.29 -7.83
N ILE A 48 15.67 5.67 -7.17
CA ILE A 48 15.92 5.30 -5.77
C ILE A 48 14.90 5.99 -4.84
N LYS A 49 14.62 7.27 -5.07
CA LYS A 49 13.62 8.06 -4.34
C LYS A 49 12.24 7.38 -4.38
N GLN A 50 11.78 7.05 -5.58
CA GLN A 50 10.47 6.42 -5.77
C GLN A 50 10.40 5.06 -5.08
N LYS A 51 11.44 4.22 -5.22
CA LYS A 51 11.52 2.91 -4.55
C LYS A 51 11.41 3.04 -3.03
N ARG A 52 12.14 3.98 -2.43
CA ARG A 52 12.13 4.20 -0.97
C ARG A 52 10.80 4.77 -0.47
N GLN A 53 10.21 5.71 -1.22
CA GLN A 53 8.90 6.26 -0.90
C GLN A 53 7.81 5.18 -0.95
N ASN A 54 7.81 4.34 -1.99
CA ASN A 54 6.88 3.23 -2.13
C ASN A 54 7.02 2.25 -0.95
N LEU A 55 8.26 1.89 -0.60
CA LEU A 55 8.53 1.01 0.54
C LEU A 55 8.00 1.60 1.86
N HIS A 56 8.20 2.90 2.10
CA HIS A 56 7.66 3.58 3.29
C HIS A 56 6.14 3.50 3.36
N ILE A 57 5.47 3.72 2.24
CA ILE A 57 4.02 3.62 2.14
C ILE A 57 3.55 2.18 2.39
N MET A 58 4.17 1.19 1.74
CA MET A 58 3.82 -0.22 1.90
C MET A 58 4.00 -0.70 3.35
N ARG A 59 5.11 -0.35 4.00
CA ARG A 59 5.36 -0.69 5.41
C ARG A 59 4.28 -0.14 6.33
N ARG A 60 3.81 1.08 6.07
CA ARG A 60 2.71 1.68 6.86
C ARG A 60 1.38 0.98 6.61
N LEU A 61 1.09 0.64 5.36
CA LEU A 61 -0.17 -0.02 5.00
C LEU A 61 -0.26 -1.46 5.53
N ARG A 62 0.87 -2.15 5.71
CA ARG A 62 0.92 -3.50 6.29
C ARG A 62 0.19 -3.61 7.63
N VAL A 63 0.33 -2.60 8.50
CA VAL A 63 -0.35 -2.56 9.81
C VAL A 63 -1.88 -2.62 9.68
N GLY A 64 -2.44 -2.02 8.61
CA GLY A 64 -3.88 -2.06 8.36
C GLY A 64 -4.41 -3.47 8.15
N SER A 65 -3.66 -4.30 7.41
CA SER A 65 -4.06 -5.69 7.10
C SER A 65 -4.07 -6.58 8.35
N GLU A 66 -3.12 -6.39 9.28
CA GLU A 66 -3.09 -7.11 10.55
C GLU A 66 -4.30 -6.73 11.42
N VAL A 67 -4.65 -5.44 11.44
CA VAL A 67 -5.83 -4.95 12.17
C VAL A 67 -7.11 -5.49 11.56
N GLU A 68 -7.22 -5.54 10.23
CA GLU A 68 -8.36 -6.10 9.50
C GLU A 68 -8.57 -7.58 9.86
N GLN A 69 -7.54 -8.42 9.73
CA GLN A 69 -7.62 -9.83 10.13
C GLN A 69 -8.07 -10.01 11.58
N SER A 70 -7.55 -9.17 12.50
CA SER A 70 -7.94 -9.24 13.91
C SER A 70 -9.41 -8.84 14.15
N LYS A 71 -9.99 -8.00 13.28
CA LYS A 71 -11.40 -7.62 13.32
C LYS A 71 -12.26 -8.72 12.73
N ASP A 72 -11.87 -9.29 11.60
CA ASP A 72 -12.58 -10.39 10.93
C ASP A 72 -12.73 -11.59 11.88
N ILE A 73 -11.64 -11.97 12.56
CA ILE A 73 -11.68 -13.05 13.57
C ILE A 73 -12.67 -12.72 14.70
N LYS A 74 -12.70 -11.47 15.16
CA LYS A 74 -13.63 -11.05 16.22
C LYS A 74 -15.09 -11.03 15.75
N GLU A 75 -15.32 -10.64 14.51
CA GLU A 75 -16.63 -10.61 13.87
C GLU A 75 -17.18 -12.03 13.72
N VAL A 76 -16.41 -12.94 13.12
CA VAL A 76 -16.77 -14.36 13.00
C VAL A 76 -17.08 -14.98 14.36
N ASN A 77 -16.31 -14.66 15.40
CA ASN A 77 -16.55 -15.19 16.74
C ASN A 77 -17.83 -14.64 17.40
N ARG A 78 -18.18 -13.37 17.16
CA ARG A 78 -19.41 -12.76 17.70
C ARG A 78 -20.66 -13.21 16.97
N ASP A 79 -20.57 -13.24 15.64
CA ASP A 79 -21.71 -13.35 14.74
C ASP A 79 -21.80 -14.74 14.08
N MET A 80 -21.15 -15.74 14.68
CA MET A 80 -21.11 -17.13 14.19
C MET A 80 -22.52 -17.72 13.95
N THR A 81 -23.51 -17.27 14.72
CA THR A 81 -24.90 -17.72 14.60
C THR A 81 -25.55 -17.30 13.28
N LEU A 82 -25.20 -16.12 12.74
CA LEU A 82 -25.71 -15.63 11.45
C LEU A 82 -25.21 -16.50 10.29
N ILE A 83 -23.98 -17.02 10.38
CA ILE A 83 -23.43 -17.94 9.38
C ILE A 83 -24.20 -19.26 9.37
N ARG A 84 -24.48 -19.83 10.56
CA ARG A 84 -25.19 -21.11 10.69
C ARG A 84 -26.63 -21.05 10.17
N SER A 85 -27.33 -19.95 10.39
CA SER A 85 -28.70 -19.77 9.88
C SER A 85 -28.76 -19.65 8.37
N VAL A 86 -27.78 -18.97 7.75
CA VAL A 86 -27.71 -18.83 6.29
C VAL A 86 -27.33 -20.16 5.66
N VAL A 87 -26.29 -20.84 6.14
CA VAL A 87 -25.85 -22.14 5.62
C VAL A 87 -26.96 -23.18 5.70
N ALA A 88 -27.71 -23.22 6.81
CA ALA A 88 -28.83 -24.16 6.96
C ALA A 88 -30.02 -23.87 6.03
N ASN A 89 -30.18 -22.63 5.54
CA ASN A 89 -31.19 -22.30 4.54
C ASN A 89 -30.68 -22.58 3.12
N THR A 90 -29.41 -22.28 2.83
CA THR A 90 -28.83 -22.56 1.52
C THR A 90 -28.66 -24.05 1.25
N SER A 91 -28.27 -24.85 2.26
CA SER A 91 -28.17 -26.31 2.09
C SER A 91 -29.53 -26.95 1.85
N LYS A 92 -30.59 -26.43 2.47
CA LYS A 92 -31.96 -26.89 2.21
C LYS A 92 -32.41 -26.58 0.79
N HIS A 93 -32.12 -25.39 0.28
CA HIS A 93 -32.42 -25.06 -1.11
C HIS A 93 -31.63 -25.93 -2.10
N VAL A 94 -30.36 -26.22 -1.82
CA VAL A 94 -29.58 -27.13 -2.68
C VAL A 94 -30.14 -28.56 -2.65
N GLU A 95 -30.55 -29.08 -1.49
CA GLU A 95 -31.21 -30.39 -1.41
C GLU A 95 -32.60 -30.39 -2.09
N GLU A 96 -33.36 -29.30 -1.98
CA GLU A 96 -34.64 -29.13 -2.70
C GLU A 96 -34.45 -29.04 -4.23
N ASP A 97 -33.38 -28.37 -4.70
CA ASP A 97 -33.05 -28.26 -6.13
C ASP A 97 -32.53 -29.61 -6.69
N ASP A 98 -31.70 -30.35 -5.94
CA ASP A 98 -31.22 -31.69 -6.31
C ASP A 98 -32.36 -32.73 -6.32
N GLU A 99 -33.34 -32.63 -5.41
CA GLU A 99 -34.53 -33.51 -5.41
C GLU A 99 -35.44 -33.26 -6.62
N MET A 100 -35.56 -32.01 -7.09
CA MET A 100 -36.35 -31.69 -8.30
C MET A 100 -35.67 -32.15 -9.60
N GLU A 101 -34.34 -32.16 -9.69
CA GLU A 101 -33.61 -32.68 -10.87
C GLU A 101 -33.69 -34.22 -11.02
N VAL A 102 -34.02 -34.95 -9.94
CA VAL A 102 -34.15 -36.42 -9.95
C VAL A 102 -35.56 -36.90 -10.30
N GLU A 103 -36.58 -36.03 -10.15
CA GLU A 103 -37.97 -36.33 -10.50
C GLU A 103 -38.37 -35.99 -11.96
N GLU A 104 -37.50 -35.29 -12.72
CA GLU A 104 -37.62 -35.05 -14.18
C GLU A 104 -36.98 -36.16 -15.04
#